data_AF-A0A382B828-F1
#
_entry.id   AF-A0A382B828-F1
#
_cell.length_a   1.000
_cell.length_b   1.000
_cell.length_c   1.000
_cell.angle_alpha   90.00
_cell.angle_beta   90.00
_cell.angle_gamma   90.00
#
_symmetry.space_group_name_H-M   'P 1'
#
loop_
_entity.id
_entity.type
_entity.pdbx_description
1 polymer ?
#
loop_
_entity_poly.entity_id
_entity_poly.type
_entity_poly.pdbx_seq_one_letter_code
_entity_poly.pdbx_strand_id
1 'polypeptide(L)'
;MDPEHRPVQRNDEASPATRATNMSEGSPKGLSDVWLWGFAAASIGVSTLLLGDSETPAEWTDQHSRQVEQMCSTCHLFPPPDTLPRTRWSDVIETMADVPDSKLTPSQLTLATAYYLRESPEKLDWVAPTPA
;
A
#
# COMPACT_ATOMS: atom_id res chain seq x y z
N MET A 1 -24.59 -46.47 15.35
CA MET A 1 -23.88 -47.06 14.21
C MET A 1 -23.07 -45.96 13.55
N ASP A 2 -21.77 -46.23 13.46
CA ASP A 2 -20.64 -45.45 12.94
C ASP A 2 -20.66 -45.40 11.37
N PRO A 3 -19.70 -44.80 10.64
CA PRO A 3 -19.78 -43.55 9.87
C PRO A 3 -19.21 -43.77 8.44
N GLU A 4 -18.55 -42.78 7.83
CA GLU A 4 -17.39 -42.85 6.89
C GLU A 4 -17.47 -41.70 5.86
N HIS A 5 -16.72 -40.61 6.07
CA HIS A 5 -15.32 -40.39 5.69
C HIS A 5 -15.10 -40.20 4.18
N ARG A 6 -14.86 -38.95 3.76
CA ARG A 6 -14.10 -38.65 2.53
C ARG A 6 -12.95 -37.68 2.87
N PRO A 7 -11.70 -38.01 2.52
CA PRO A 7 -10.52 -37.39 3.10
C PRO A 7 -10.12 -36.05 2.46
N VAL A 8 -9.61 -35.16 3.32
CA VAL A 8 -8.75 -34.02 2.99
C VAL A 8 -7.40 -34.58 2.53
N GLN A 9 -6.98 -34.28 1.31
CA GLN A 9 -5.62 -34.55 0.85
C GLN A 9 -4.73 -33.37 1.19
N ARG A 10 -3.90 -33.61 2.20
CA ARG A 10 -2.79 -32.81 2.71
C ARG A 10 -1.53 -33.28 2.00
N ASN A 11 -0.89 -32.40 1.26
CA ASN A 11 0.48 -32.65 0.79
C ASN A 11 1.43 -31.86 1.68
N ASP A 12 1.87 -32.52 2.75
CA ASP A 12 2.99 -32.07 3.57
C ASP A 12 4.31 -32.27 2.81
N GLU A 13 5.10 -31.21 2.81
CA GLU A 13 6.53 -31.20 3.15
C GLU A 13 7.52 -32.05 2.32
N ALA A 14 8.37 -31.34 1.60
CA ALA A 14 9.80 -31.63 1.62
C ALA A 14 10.60 -30.32 1.55
N SER A 15 11.03 -29.84 2.71
CA SER A 15 12.26 -29.06 2.87
C SER A 15 13.20 -29.92 3.70
N PRO A 16 14.52 -29.93 3.41
CA PRO A 16 15.35 -29.04 4.21
C PRO A 16 16.53 -28.39 3.46
N ALA A 17 16.73 -27.12 3.82
CA ALA A 17 17.98 -26.45 4.17
C ALA A 17 19.31 -26.96 3.56
N THR A 18 20.03 -26.08 2.86
CA THR A 18 21.13 -25.28 3.44
C THR A 18 21.99 -24.61 2.35
N ARG A 19 22.57 -23.47 2.75
CA ARG A 19 23.91 -22.98 2.41
C ARG A 19 24.12 -22.17 1.12
N ALA A 20 24.22 -20.87 1.37
CA ALA A 20 25.18 -19.87 0.90
C ALA A 20 26.25 -20.24 -0.17
N THR A 21 26.64 -19.15 -0.84
CA THR A 21 27.83 -18.87 -1.68
C THR A 21 27.76 -19.34 -3.13
N ASN A 22 27.61 -18.40 -4.08
CA ASN A 22 28.77 -17.88 -4.81
C ASN A 22 28.43 -16.72 -5.74
N MET A 23 29.22 -15.66 -5.59
CA MET A 23 29.45 -14.63 -6.59
C MET A 23 30.32 -15.21 -7.71
N SER A 24 30.11 -14.78 -8.95
CA SER A 24 31.10 -14.82 -10.02
C SER A 24 30.72 -13.69 -11.00
N GLU A 25 31.24 -12.49 -10.79
CA GLU A 25 32.51 -12.00 -11.36
C GLU A 25 32.46 -11.83 -12.88
N GLY A 26 31.91 -10.70 -13.31
CA GLY A 26 32.31 -10.05 -14.55
C GLY A 26 33.30 -8.93 -14.23
N SER A 27 34.57 -9.11 -14.58
CA SER A 27 35.57 -8.04 -14.66
C SER A 27 35.65 -7.56 -16.11
N PRO A 28 35.82 -6.25 -16.37
CA PRO A 28 37.19 -5.82 -16.66
C PRO A 28 37.56 -4.45 -16.06
N LYS A 29 38.66 -4.46 -15.30
CA LYS A 29 39.79 -3.53 -15.34
C LYS A 29 39.50 -2.09 -15.82
N GLY A 30 39.14 -1.22 -14.89
CA GLY A 30 39.37 0.23 -14.99
C GLY A 30 40.36 0.62 -13.90
N LEU A 31 41.58 0.94 -14.32
CA LEU A 31 42.75 1.18 -13.46
C LEU A 31 42.47 2.23 -12.38
N SER A 32 42.79 1.82 -11.15
CA SER A 32 43.21 2.66 -10.05
C SER A 32 44.39 3.56 -10.47
N ASP A 33 44.12 4.85 -10.66
CA ASP A 33 45.13 5.89 -10.55
C ASP A 33 44.94 6.60 -9.21
N VAL A 34 45.55 5.97 -8.20
CA VAL A 34 45.83 6.57 -6.89
C VAL A 34 46.87 7.64 -7.13
N TRP A 35 46.43 8.84 -7.50
CA TRP A 35 47.30 10.02 -7.49
C TRP A 35 47.24 10.67 -6.11
N LEU A 36 48.15 10.19 -5.29
CA LEU A 36 48.46 10.58 -3.93
C LEU A 36 49.14 11.97 -3.94
N TRP A 37 48.37 13.05 -3.79
CA TRP A 37 48.92 14.36 -3.39
C TRP A 37 48.40 14.73 -2.01
N GLY A 38 49.33 14.71 -1.07
CA GLY A 38 49.10 15.22 0.28
C GLY A 38 48.84 16.71 0.24
N PHE A 39 47.72 17.12 0.85
CA PHE A 39 47.59 18.43 1.45
C PHE A 39 47.02 18.24 2.85
N ALA A 40 47.88 18.46 3.82
CA ALA A 40 47.46 18.74 5.19
C ALA A 40 46.79 20.11 5.21
N ALA A 41 45.50 20.16 5.56
CA ALA A 41 44.87 21.36 6.10
C ALA A 41 43.59 20.97 6.85
N ALA A 42 43.60 21.26 8.15
CA ALA A 42 42.42 21.33 8.98
C ALA A 42 41.36 22.25 8.36
N SER A 43 40.07 21.96 8.57
CA SER A 43 39.11 22.85 9.23
C SER A 43 37.66 22.55 8.86
N ILE A 44 36.85 22.48 9.91
CA ILE A 44 35.42 22.84 10.00
C ILE A 44 34.46 21.88 9.30
N GLY A 45 33.71 21.17 10.14
CA GLY A 45 32.54 20.41 9.74
C GLY A 45 31.54 21.31 9.03
N VAL A 46 31.17 20.90 7.84
CA VAL A 46 29.91 21.31 7.24
C VAL A 46 28.97 20.15 7.54
N SER A 47 28.19 20.29 8.60
CA SER A 47 26.94 19.55 8.74
C SER A 47 26.05 19.95 7.58
N THR A 48 26.18 19.25 6.45
CA THR A 48 25.13 19.19 5.45
C THR A 48 23.99 18.40 6.09
N LEU A 49 23.17 19.11 6.85
CA LEU A 49 21.75 18.77 6.98
C LEU A 49 21.20 18.77 5.56
N LEU A 50 21.37 17.64 4.87
CA LEU A 50 20.63 17.35 3.66
C LEU A 50 19.17 17.29 4.09
N LEU A 51 18.53 18.43 3.82
CA LEU A 51 17.12 18.61 3.51
C LEU A 51 16.32 17.33 3.68
N GLY A 52 15.42 17.35 4.66
CA GLY A 52 14.29 16.45 4.66
C GLY A 52 13.67 16.49 3.28
N ASP A 53 13.63 15.32 2.65
CA ASP A 53 12.91 15.07 1.41
C ASP A 53 11.47 15.50 1.69
N SER A 54 11.13 16.72 1.28
CA SER A 54 9.76 17.18 1.27
C SER A 54 9.17 16.47 0.06
N GLU A 55 8.79 15.21 0.28
CA GLU A 55 8.06 14.39 -0.67
C GLU A 55 6.84 15.22 -1.07
N THR A 56 6.92 15.87 -2.24
CA THR A 56 5.79 16.53 -2.86
C THR A 56 4.64 15.53 -2.82
N PRO A 57 3.48 15.87 -2.23
CA PRO A 57 2.39 14.91 -2.09
C PRO A 57 2.12 14.29 -3.45
N ALA A 58 2.25 12.95 -3.54
CA ALA A 58 2.06 12.25 -4.79
C ALA A 58 0.75 12.70 -5.43
N GLU A 59 0.81 13.12 -6.70
CA GLU A 59 -0.36 13.61 -7.40
C GLU A 59 -1.44 12.53 -7.46
N TRP A 60 -2.70 12.91 -7.21
CA TRP A 60 -3.82 12.01 -7.41
C TRP A 60 -4.05 11.80 -8.91
N THR A 61 -4.14 10.55 -9.33
CA THR A 61 -4.32 10.17 -10.75
C THR A 61 -5.51 9.24 -10.91
N ASP A 62 -6.04 9.12 -12.13
CA ASP A 62 -7.13 8.18 -12.45
C ASP A 62 -6.79 6.72 -12.13
N GLN A 63 -5.50 6.37 -12.10
CA GLN A 63 -5.06 5.03 -11.69
C GLN A 63 -5.42 4.75 -10.23
N HIS A 64 -5.32 5.74 -9.34
CA HIS A 64 -5.72 5.60 -7.95
C HIS A 64 -7.22 5.33 -7.83
N SER A 65 -8.05 6.08 -8.57
CA SER A 65 -9.50 5.87 -8.60
C SER A 65 -9.86 4.46 -9.10
N ARG A 66 -9.24 3.99 -10.20
CA ARG A 66 -9.43 2.63 -10.71
C ARG A 66 -8.99 1.55 -9.72
N GLN A 67 -7.90 1.78 -9.00
CA GLN A 67 -7.41 0.84 -8.00
C GLN A 67 -8.40 0.71 -6.83
N VAL A 68 -8.98 1.82 -6.38
CA VAL A 68 -10.02 1.82 -5.35
C VAL A 68 -11.27 1.10 -5.84
N GLU A 69 -11.72 1.37 -7.07
CA GLU A 69 -12.88 0.70 -7.66
C GLU A 69 -12.69 -0.82 -7.71
N GLN A 70 -11.56 -1.29 -8.25
CA GLN A 70 -11.26 -2.72 -8.34
C GLN A 70 -11.25 -3.39 -6.97
N MET A 71 -10.58 -2.77 -6.01
CA MET A 71 -10.42 -3.29 -4.66
C MET A 71 -11.75 -3.33 -3.90
N CYS A 72 -12.49 -2.22 -3.88
CA CYS A 72 -13.77 -2.12 -3.17
C CYS A 72 -14.91 -2.88 -3.88
N SER A 73 -14.73 -3.31 -5.13
CA SER A 73 -15.68 -4.17 -5.85
C SER A 73 -15.47 -5.68 -5.62
N THR A 74 -14.47 -6.08 -4.83
CA THR A 74 -14.10 -7.50 -4.68
C THR A 74 -15.22 -8.32 -4.02
N CYS A 75 -15.91 -7.74 -3.05
CA CYS A 75 -16.90 -8.45 -2.24
C CYS A 75 -18.36 -8.08 -2.59
N HIS A 76 -18.59 -6.87 -3.10
CA HIS A 76 -19.90 -6.33 -3.45
C HIS A 76 -19.76 -5.29 -4.56
N LEU A 77 -20.87 -4.68 -4.99
CA LEU A 77 -20.83 -3.59 -5.96
C LEU A 77 -20.06 -2.38 -5.42
N PHE A 78 -19.28 -1.71 -6.27
CA PHE A 78 -18.59 -0.48 -5.91
C PHE A 78 -19.58 0.56 -5.35
N PRO A 79 -19.38 1.08 -4.12
CA PRO A 79 -20.30 2.05 -3.57
C PRO A 79 -19.96 3.46 -4.10
N PRO A 80 -20.89 4.15 -4.79
CA PRO A 80 -20.62 5.49 -5.32
C PRO A 80 -20.33 6.51 -4.20
N PRO A 81 -19.38 7.46 -4.39
CA PRO A 81 -18.96 8.39 -3.34
C PRO A 81 -20.05 9.38 -2.90
N ASP A 82 -21.03 9.65 -3.74
CA ASP A 82 -22.18 10.51 -3.47
C ASP A 82 -23.28 9.84 -2.61
N THR A 83 -23.11 8.57 -2.24
CA THR A 83 -24.08 7.85 -1.38
C THR A 83 -24.03 8.28 0.08
N LEU A 84 -22.91 8.82 0.55
CA LEU A 84 -22.71 9.27 1.94
C LEU A 84 -21.99 10.62 1.98
N PRO A 85 -22.23 11.44 3.02
CA PRO A 85 -21.46 12.66 3.21
C PRO A 85 -20.01 12.31 3.60
N ARG A 86 -19.06 13.14 3.15
CA ARG A 86 -17.61 12.99 3.32
C ARG A 86 -17.19 12.51 4.71
N THR A 87 -17.77 13.10 5.76
CA THR A 87 -17.41 12.81 7.16
C THR A 87 -17.76 11.40 7.62
N ARG A 88 -18.52 10.62 6.85
CA ARG A 88 -18.96 9.27 7.22
C ARG A 88 -18.11 8.16 6.63
N TRP A 89 -17.35 8.45 5.59
CA TRP A 89 -16.64 7.42 4.84
C TRP A 89 -15.50 6.75 5.61
N SER A 90 -14.78 7.49 6.45
CA SER A 90 -13.72 6.92 7.28
C SER A 90 -14.24 5.78 8.17
N ASP A 91 -15.36 6.01 8.87
CA ASP A 91 -15.97 5.03 9.77
C ASP A 91 -16.45 3.78 9.00
N VAL A 92 -17.01 3.99 7.79
CA VAL A 92 -17.45 2.89 6.92
C VAL A 92 -16.29 2.03 6.47
N ILE A 93 -15.18 2.66 6.04
CA ILE A 93 -14.01 1.95 5.54
C ILE A 93 -13.31 1.17 6.67
N GLU A 94 -13.25 1.74 7.87
CA GLU A 94 -12.79 1.04 9.07
C GLU A 94 -13.66 -0.20 9.35
N THR A 95 -14.99 -0.04 9.31
CA THR A 95 -15.93 -1.16 9.49
C THR A 95 -15.75 -2.24 8.41
N MET A 96 -15.42 -1.87 7.17
CA MET A 96 -15.16 -2.84 6.09
C MET A 96 -13.85 -3.62 6.27
N ALA A 97 -12.88 -3.09 7.03
CA ALA A 97 -11.67 -3.82 7.39
C ALA A 97 -11.98 -5.00 8.32
N ASP A 98 -13.04 -4.91 9.13
CA ASP A 98 -13.44 -5.91 10.11
C ASP A 98 -14.36 -7.00 9.55
N VAL A 99 -14.78 -6.89 8.28
CA VAL A 99 -15.63 -7.90 7.64
C VAL A 99 -14.84 -9.22 7.50
N PRO A 100 -15.41 -10.38 7.91
CA PRO A 100 -14.76 -11.67 7.74
C PRO A 100 -14.30 -11.89 6.29
N ASP A 101 -13.11 -12.46 6.15
CA ASP A 101 -12.44 -12.71 4.86
C ASP A 101 -12.03 -11.48 4.05
N SER A 102 -12.19 -10.26 4.57
CA SER A 102 -11.56 -9.07 4.00
C SER A 102 -10.04 -9.28 3.91
N LYS A 103 -9.49 -9.04 2.71
CA LYS A 103 -8.03 -9.11 2.43
C LYS A 103 -7.42 -7.73 2.22
N LEU A 104 -8.14 -6.67 2.62
CA LEU A 104 -7.68 -5.30 2.44
C LEU A 104 -6.49 -5.02 3.36
N THR A 105 -5.40 -4.51 2.79
CA THR A 105 -4.23 -4.07 3.55
C THR A 105 -4.44 -2.68 4.14
N PRO A 106 -3.65 -2.26 5.14
CA PRO A 106 -3.72 -0.90 5.67
C PRO A 106 -3.49 0.20 4.60
N SER A 107 -2.57 -0.01 3.65
CA SER A 107 -2.33 0.96 2.57
C SER A 107 -3.51 1.07 1.61
N GLN A 108 -4.18 -0.04 1.35
CA GLN A 108 -5.40 -0.13 0.57
C GLN A 108 -6.56 0.62 1.25
N LEU A 109 -6.74 0.45 2.56
CA LEU A 109 -7.72 1.19 3.34
C LEU A 109 -7.44 2.70 3.32
N THR A 110 -6.18 3.11 3.51
CA THR A 110 -5.79 4.52 3.39
C THR A 110 -6.10 5.10 2.02
N LEU A 111 -5.85 4.34 0.95
CA LEU A 111 -6.17 4.77 -0.42
C LEU A 111 -7.68 4.93 -0.65
N ALA A 112 -8.50 3.98 -0.16
CA ALA A 112 -9.95 4.09 -0.21
C ALA A 112 -10.44 5.31 0.57
N THR A 113 -9.94 5.52 1.79
CA THR A 113 -10.31 6.68 2.62
C THR A 113 -9.96 7.99 1.91
N ALA A 114 -8.77 8.10 1.32
CA ALA A 114 -8.39 9.26 0.55
C ALA A 114 -9.31 9.52 -0.66
N TYR A 115 -9.71 8.47 -1.38
CA TYR A 115 -10.65 8.56 -2.50
C TYR A 115 -12.00 9.11 -2.04
N TYR A 116 -12.64 8.49 -1.04
CA TYR A 116 -13.95 8.92 -0.60
C TYR A 116 -13.91 10.29 0.08
N LEU A 117 -12.86 10.63 0.81
CA LEU A 117 -12.73 11.98 1.36
C LEU A 117 -12.63 13.05 0.26
N ARG A 118 -12.03 12.73 -0.89
CA ARG A 118 -11.94 13.64 -2.03
C ARG A 118 -13.25 13.76 -2.80
N GLU A 119 -13.82 12.62 -3.20
CA GLU A 119 -14.91 12.56 -4.18
C GLU A 119 -16.30 12.76 -3.57
N SER A 120 -16.44 12.54 -2.25
CA SER A 120 -17.75 12.59 -1.61
C SER A 120 -18.20 14.02 -1.31
N PRO A 121 -19.51 14.29 -1.39
CA PRO A 121 -20.07 15.59 -1.07
C PRO A 121 -19.97 15.88 0.42
N GLU A 122 -19.94 17.15 0.81
CA GLU A 122 -19.92 17.53 2.23
C GLU A 122 -21.21 17.17 2.96
N LYS A 123 -22.33 17.27 2.25
CA LYS A 123 -23.68 17.00 2.72
C LYS A 123 -24.45 16.35 1.58
N LEU A 124 -25.43 15.53 1.93
CA LEU A 124 -26.37 14.99 0.95
C LEU A 124 -27.53 15.96 0.77
N ASP A 125 -27.96 16.16 -0.47
CA ASP A 125 -29.18 16.87 -0.82
C ASP A 125 -30.38 15.94 -0.58
N TRP A 126 -30.63 15.60 0.68
CA TRP A 126 -31.78 14.78 1.05
C TRP A 126 -33.06 15.60 0.92
N VAL A 127 -33.88 15.28 -0.08
CA VAL A 127 -35.26 15.76 -0.17
C VAL A 127 -36.13 14.78 0.61
N ALA A 128 -36.68 15.23 1.74
CA ALA A 128 -37.64 14.43 2.49
C ALA A 128 -38.84 14.09 1.60
N PRO A 129 -39.32 12.84 1.61
CA PRO A 129 -40.49 12.47 0.83
C PRO A 129 -41.68 13.35 1.25
N THR A 130 -42.40 13.90 0.27
CA THR A 130 -43.61 14.67 0.53
C THR A 130 -44.64 13.74 1.18
N PRO A 131 -45.21 14.09 2.34
CA PRO A 131 -46.24 13.26 2.96
C PRO A 131 -47.44 13.12 2.00
N ALA A 132 -47.97 11.90 1.92
CA ALA A 132 -49.12 11.54 1.09
C ALA A 132 -50.43 12.17 1.59
#